data_AF-A0A9Q3CD75-F1
#
_entry.id   AF-A0A9Q3CD75-F1
#
_cell.length_a   1.000
_cell.length_b   1.000
_cell.length_c   1.000
_cell.angle_alpha   90.00
_cell.angle_beta   90.00
_cell.angle_gamma   90.00
#
_symmetry.space_group_name_H-M   'P 1'
#
loop_
_entity.id
_entity.type
_entity.pdbx_description
1 polymer ?
#
loop_
_entity_poly.entity_id
_entity_poly.type
_entity_poly.pdbx_seq_one_letter_code
_entity_poly.pdbx_strand_id
1 'polypeptide(L)'
;MRDQFVGPFTIIKLIKKCSGDRGGKINLQKQDLVEVEDFSVPVKKIIKARKIRLKGKDQRQYLVRFKNQTADKDKWLAEDAIPDGNLHLTRLRASRRAEKSHQ
;
A
#
# COMPACT_ATOMS: atom_id res chain seq x y z
N MET A 1 -29.95 37.28 -32.50
CA MET A 1 -29.50 35.92 -32.11
C MET A 1 -28.46 36.10 -31.02
N ARG A 2 -28.74 35.65 -29.79
CA ARG A 2 -27.84 35.83 -28.64
C ARG A 2 -27.12 34.52 -28.40
N ASP A 3 -25.84 34.48 -28.72
CA ASP A 3 -24.94 33.37 -28.37
C ASP A 3 -24.72 33.35 -26.85
N GLN A 4 -25.33 32.37 -26.18
CA GLN A 4 -24.96 31.97 -24.82
C GLN A 4 -23.92 30.86 -24.92
N PHE A 5 -22.66 31.24 -24.85
CA PHE A 5 -21.54 30.32 -24.74
C PHE A 5 -21.41 29.84 -23.29
N VAL A 6 -22.14 28.78 -22.92
CA VAL A 6 -21.97 28.07 -21.63
C VAL A 6 -20.96 26.94 -21.85
N GLY A 7 -19.67 27.30 -21.86
CA GLY A 7 -18.58 26.34 -21.89
C GLY A 7 -18.32 25.72 -20.50
N PRO A 8 -18.09 24.40 -20.38
CA PRO A 8 -18.00 23.70 -19.12
C PRO A 8 -16.72 24.05 -18.34
N PHE A 9 -16.90 24.26 -17.05
CA PHE A 9 -15.88 24.56 -16.04
C PHE A 9 -14.61 23.72 -16.17
N THR A 10 -13.48 24.40 -16.33
CA THR A 10 -12.13 23.83 -16.15
C THR A 10 -11.94 23.37 -14.71
N ILE A 11 -11.94 22.06 -14.48
CA ILE A 11 -11.46 21.48 -13.21
C ILE A 11 -9.95 21.25 -13.35
N ILE A 12 -9.17 22.26 -12.96
CA ILE A 12 -7.72 22.07 -12.74
C ILE A 12 -7.56 21.23 -11.48
N LYS A 13 -7.09 19.99 -11.66
CA LYS A 13 -6.69 19.09 -10.56
C LYS A 13 -5.58 19.75 -9.74
N LEU A 14 -5.90 20.17 -8.51
CA LEU A 14 -4.92 20.58 -7.51
C LEU A 14 -4.10 19.36 -7.08
N ILE A 15 -2.89 19.22 -7.62
CA ILE A 15 -1.93 18.22 -7.17
C ILE A 15 -1.37 18.70 -5.83
N LYS A 16 -1.90 18.13 -4.74
CA LYS A 16 -1.37 18.34 -3.39
C LYS A 16 0.05 17.75 -3.32
N LYS A 17 1.04 18.62 -3.43
CA LYS A 17 2.45 18.38 -3.08
C LYS A 17 2.51 18.06 -1.58
N CYS A 18 2.54 16.77 -1.22
CA CYS A 18 2.88 16.38 0.14
C CYS A 18 4.41 16.37 0.26
N SER A 19 4.99 17.50 0.64
CA SER A 19 6.33 17.58 1.22
C SER A 19 6.31 16.92 2.59
N GLY A 20 6.91 15.73 2.67
CA GLY A 20 7.11 14.99 3.91
C GLY A 20 8.58 14.65 4.04
N ASP A 21 9.41 15.67 4.26
CA ASP A 21 10.81 15.53 4.62
C ASP A 21 10.90 15.63 6.15
N ARG A 22 11.01 14.47 6.81
CA ARG A 22 11.55 14.37 8.17
C ARG A 22 12.34 13.07 8.26
N GLY A 23 13.65 13.22 8.09
CA GLY A 23 14.63 12.18 8.32
C GLY A 23 14.49 11.57 9.71
N GLY A 24 14.17 10.28 9.74
CA GLY A 24 14.52 9.39 10.83
C GLY A 24 15.71 8.57 10.37
N LYS A 25 16.87 8.76 10.99
CA LYS A 25 18.08 7.95 10.81
C LYS A 25 17.70 6.48 11.06
N ILE A 26 17.57 5.69 9.98
CA ILE A 26 17.43 4.24 10.13
C ILE A 26 18.83 3.66 10.32
N ASN A 27 19.06 3.14 11.52
CA ASN A 27 20.24 2.37 11.88
C ASN A 27 20.26 1.13 10.99
N LEU A 28 21.30 1.01 10.16
CA LEU A 28 21.47 -0.07 9.18
C LEU A 28 21.90 -1.33 9.93
N GLN A 29 20.94 -2.07 10.47
CA GLN A 29 21.18 -3.42 10.96
C GLN A 29 20.81 -4.41 9.86
N LYS A 30 21.86 -5.12 9.41
CA LYS A 30 21.92 -6.40 8.70
C LYS A 30 20.70 -6.76 7.84
N GLN A 31 20.95 -6.83 6.53
CA GLN A 31 20.13 -7.59 5.60
C GLN A 31 20.28 -9.07 5.97
N ASP A 32 19.45 -9.53 6.91
CA ASP A 32 19.24 -10.97 7.08
C ASP A 32 18.57 -11.47 5.81
N LEU A 33 19.19 -12.50 5.22
CA LEU A 33 18.63 -13.24 4.11
C LEU A 33 17.18 -13.60 4.45
N VAL A 34 16.23 -13.04 3.69
CA VAL A 34 14.83 -13.49 3.77
C VAL A 34 14.81 -14.85 3.11
N GLU A 35 14.98 -15.87 3.94
CA GLU A 35 14.69 -17.26 3.62
C GLU A 35 13.29 -17.28 3.00
N VAL A 36 13.24 -17.65 1.72
CA VAL A 36 12.03 -17.70 0.91
C VAL A 36 11.28 -18.96 1.33
N GLU A 37 10.84 -18.99 2.58
CA GLU A 37 10.07 -20.10 3.12
C GLU A 37 8.65 -20.03 2.56
N ASP A 38 8.44 -20.91 1.58
CA ASP A 38 7.17 -21.52 1.20
C ASP A 38 6.00 -20.56 0.98
N PHE A 39 5.92 -20.05 -0.25
CA PHE A 39 4.72 -19.39 -0.82
C PHE A 39 3.46 -20.29 -0.84
N SER A 40 3.49 -21.48 -0.27
CA SER A 40 2.37 -22.41 -0.24
C SER A 40 1.31 -22.08 0.82
N VAL A 41 1.58 -21.16 1.76
CA VAL A 41 0.62 -20.83 2.81
C VAL A 41 -0.41 -19.80 2.30
N PRO A 42 -1.71 -20.14 2.26
CA PRO A 42 -2.72 -19.23 1.75
C PRO A 42 -2.87 -18.00 2.65
N VAL A 43 -3.03 -16.84 2.02
CA VAL A 43 -3.20 -15.56 2.73
C VAL A 43 -4.63 -15.39 3.23
N LYS A 44 -4.78 -14.92 4.47
CA LYS A 44 -6.08 -14.60 5.07
C LYS A 44 -6.50 -13.19 4.67
N LYS A 45 -5.66 -12.20 4.98
CA LYS A 45 -5.91 -10.79 4.67
C LYS A 45 -4.64 -9.95 4.78
N ILE A 46 -4.66 -8.80 4.08
CA ILE A 46 -3.70 -7.72 4.28
C ILE A 46 -4.27 -6.77 5.32
N ILE A 47 -3.45 -6.42 6.32
CA ILE A 47 -3.87 -5.58 7.44
C ILE A 47 -3.44 -4.13 7.21
N LYS A 48 -2.19 -3.93 6.82
CA LYS A 48 -1.58 -2.61 6.68
C LYS A 48 -0.75 -2.52 5.42
N ALA A 49 -0.53 -1.29 4.98
CA ALA A 49 0.38 -0.96 3.89
C ALA A 49 1.34 0.13 4.36
N ARG A 50 2.61 0.03 3.97
CA ARG A 50 3.64 1.05 4.20
C ARG A 50 4.45 1.29 2.93
N LYS A 51 5.07 2.47 2.84
CA LYS A 51 6.04 2.80 1.79
C LYS A 51 7.42 2.85 2.44
N ILE A 52 8.38 2.17 1.84
CA ILE A 52 9.77 2.17 2.27
C ILE A 52 10.66 2.51 1.08
N ARG A 53 11.82 3.11 1.34
CA ARG A 53 12.82 3.37 0.31
C ARG A 53 14.01 2.45 0.55
N LEU A 54 14.13 1.40 -0.27
CA LEU A 54 15.23 0.43 -0.20
C LEU A 54 16.13 0.61 -1.41
N LYS A 55 17.44 0.74 -1.19
CA LYS A 55 18.44 0.89 -2.27
C LYS A 55 18.09 2.02 -3.26
N GLY A 56 17.58 3.13 -2.74
CA GLY A 56 17.16 4.30 -3.54
C GLY A 56 15.82 4.16 -4.27
N LYS A 57 15.20 2.97 -4.27
CA LYS A 57 13.91 2.69 -4.90
C LYS A 57 12.78 2.75 -3.88
N ASP A 58 11.69 3.43 -4.26
CA ASP A 58 10.47 3.43 -3.45
C ASP A 58 9.72 2.12 -3.66
N GLN A 59 9.55 1.35 -2.58
CA GLN A 59 8.86 0.08 -2.58
C GLN A 59 7.67 0.12 -1.63
N ARG A 60 6.57 -0.53 -2.04
CA ARG A 60 5.40 -0.72 -1.19
C ARG A 60 5.48 -2.08 -0.54
N GLN A 61 5.24 -2.10 0.77
CA GLN A 61 5.12 -3.34 1.54
C GLN A 61 3.76 -3.41 2.20
N TYR A 62 3.30 -4.64 2.36
CA TYR A 62 2.00 -4.99 2.92
C TYR A 62 2.20 -5.94 4.09
N LEU A 63 1.53 -5.67 5.19
CA LEU A 63 1.51 -6.56 6.35
C LEU A 63 0.47 -7.64 6.08
N VAL A 64 0.96 -8.84 5.84
CA VAL A 64 0.14 -9.98 5.44
C VAL A 64 -0.08 -10.90 6.63
N ARG A 65 -1.35 -11.26 6.85
CA ARG A 65 -1.74 -12.30 7.78
C ARG A 65 -2.07 -13.57 7.01
N PHE A 66 -1.38 -14.64 7.35
CA PHE A 66 -1.60 -15.95 6.76
C PHE A 66 -2.82 -16.65 7.38
N LYS A 67 -3.43 -17.58 6.65
CA LYS A 67 -4.47 -18.45 7.21
C LYS A 67 -3.84 -19.38 8.25
N ASN A 68 -4.58 -19.64 9.32
CA ASN A 68 -4.21 -20.57 10.39
C ASN A 68 -2.91 -20.22 11.14
N GLN A 69 -2.39 -18.99 10.97
CA GLN A 69 -1.27 -18.48 11.73
C GLN A 69 -1.73 -17.39 12.71
N THR A 70 -1.05 -17.30 13.84
CA THR A 70 -1.24 -16.24 14.83
C THR A 70 -0.62 -14.92 14.38
N ALA A 71 -0.99 -13.83 15.05
CA ALA A 71 -0.54 -12.48 14.71
C ALA A 71 0.98 -12.30 14.78
N ASP A 72 1.67 -13.14 15.56
CA ASP A 72 3.12 -13.10 15.73
C ASP A 72 3.88 -13.50 14.46
N LYS A 73 3.22 -14.23 13.56
CA LYS A 73 3.78 -14.65 12.27
C LYS A 73 3.38 -13.76 11.10
N ASP A 74 2.77 -12.60 11.37
CA ASP A 74 2.45 -11.63 10.32
C ASP A 74 3.76 -11.05 9.75
N LYS A 75 3.92 -11.10 8.42
CA LYS A 75 5.15 -10.66 7.74
C LYS A 75 4.88 -9.47 6.81
N TRP A 76 5.88 -8.61 6.67
CA TRP A 76 5.87 -7.53 5.68
C TRP A 76 6.39 -8.05 4.34
N LEU A 77 5.52 -8.10 3.34
CA LEU A 77 5.85 -8.60 2.01
C LEU A 77 5.70 -7.51 0.95
N ALA A 78 6.52 -7.60 -0.11
CA ALA A 78 6.36 -6.80 -1.32
C ALA A 78 5.12 -7.26 -2.11
N GLU A 79 4.59 -6.41 -3.00
CA GLU A 79 3.44 -6.75 -3.84
C GLU A 79 3.62 -8.06 -4.62
N ASP A 80 4.83 -8.29 -5.14
CA ASP A 80 5.18 -9.47 -5.94
C ASP A 80 5.28 -10.77 -5.12
N ALA A 81 5.49 -10.66 -3.80
CA ALA A 81 5.71 -11.79 -2.90
C ALA A 81 4.40 -12.29 -2.25
N ILE A 82 3.25 -11.72 -2.59
CA ILE A 82 1.97 -12.06 -1.97
C ILE A 82 1.21 -13.03 -2.89
N PRO A 83 0.91 -14.26 -2.45
CA PRO A 83 0.04 -15.14 -3.21
C PRO A 83 -1.37 -14.54 -3.28
N ASP A 84 -1.97 -14.55 -4.48
CA ASP A 84 -3.25 -13.90 -4.78
C ASP A 84 -3.30 -12.41 -4.39
N GLY A 85 -2.16 -11.71 -4.50
CA GLY A 85 -2.01 -10.32 -4.08
C GLY A 85 -3.10 -9.39 -4.63
N ASN A 86 -3.49 -9.53 -5.90
CA ASN A 86 -4.49 -8.67 -6.52
C ASN A 86 -5.88 -8.74 -5.83
N LEU A 87 -6.33 -9.94 -5.44
CA LEU A 87 -7.60 -10.13 -4.74
C LEU A 87 -7.57 -9.42 -3.39
N HIS A 88 -6.50 -9.64 -2.62
CA HIS A 88 -6.35 -9.08 -1.29
C HIS A 88 -6.15 -7.56 -1.31
N LEU A 89 -5.41 -7.03 -2.28
CA LEU A 89 -5.21 -5.60 -2.47
C LEU A 89 -6.50 -4.89 -2.88
N THR A 90 -7.33 -5.52 -3.72
CA THR A 90 -8.63 -4.97 -4.09
C THR A 90 -9.54 -4.82 -2.87
N ARG A 91 -9.60 -5.84 -2.00
CA ARG A 91 -10.34 -5.78 -0.73
C ARG A 91 -9.82 -4.68 0.20
N LEU A 92 -8.50 -4.55 0.34
CA LEU A 92 -7.87 -3.48 1.13
C LEU A 92 -8.20 -2.08 0.57
N ARG A 93 -8.19 -1.91 -0.76
CA ARG A 93 -8.55 -0.62 -1.40
C ARG A 93 -10.03 -0.30 -1.22
N ALA A 94 -10.90 -1.31 -1.22
CA ALA A 94 -12.33 -1.15 -0.95
C ALA A 94 -12.57 -0.73 0.51
N SER A 95 -11.96 -1.43 1.49
CA SER A 95 -12.13 -1.10 2.91
C SER A 95 -11.64 0.32 3.23
N ARG A 96 -10.48 0.71 2.70
CA ARG A 96 -9.94 2.08 2.91
C ARG A 96 -10.78 3.18 2.29
N ARG A 97 -11.61 2.89 1.28
CA ARG A 97 -12.57 3.85 0.74
C ARG A 97 -13.77 4.00 1.67
N ALA A 98 -14.30 2.88 2.17
CA ALA A 98 -15.42 2.87 3.11
C ALA A 98 -15.09 3.55 4.44
N GLU A 99 -13.87 3.34 4.97
CA GLU A 99 -13.42 4.00 6.21
C GLU A 99 -13.39 5.53 6.08
N LYS A 100 -13.05 6.05 4.88
CA LYS A 100 -12.97 7.49 4.62
C LYS A 100 -14.31 8.15 4.36
N SER A 101 -15.31 7.41 3.89
CA SER A 101 -16.64 7.97 3.60
C SER A 101 -17.51 8.12 4.84
N HIS A 102 -17.16 7.45 5.95
CA HIS A 102 -17.88 7.52 7.22
C HIS A 102 -17.33 8.58 8.20
N GLN A 103 -16.27 9.30 7.82
CA GLN A 103 -15.75 10.47 8.53
C GLN A 103 -16.19 11.74 7.82
#